data_AF-A0A2V5SWV1-F1
#
_entry.id   AF-A0A2V5SWV1-F1
#
_cell.length_a   1.000
_cell.length_b   1.000
_cell.length_c   1.000
_cell.angle_alpha   90.00
_cell.angle_beta   90.00
_cell.angle_gamma   90.00
#
_symmetry.space_group_name_H-M   'P 1'
#
loop_
_entity.id
_entity.type
_entity.pdbx_description
1 polymer ?
#
loop_
_entity_poly.entity_id
_entity_poly.type
_entity_poly.pdbx_seq_one_letter_code
_entity_poly.pdbx_strand_id
1 'polypeptide(L)'
;MTIFLGCGFAAKYREGGGNFSVPLQWMFGLQRLKLDAIWLELLPATNDVAANQGRIKNFQRQLQAHGLAGRYCLLYQKPASDTHDLDGVRCIGIPKRELLERLRGPNVLLNLAYSIHPPLLLKFQRRVLCDLDPSEIFYWMTKMEMGQSCHHEFWTIGLNVHGNDCQLPKSSLPWKTFYPLVDTQWFGVQPRPRTPKFTTVGQWYWGGAVEVAGEFPDLSKKLAFEPYLNLPRRVPDAQFELAMNITAADPERGRLQRLRWKIVDPHRVARTPSAYPASHHRRYRRQTLSSCEEWIQFCARCGGGGVRCERSAARLAAAIQASARLCRGSFRFS
;
A
#
# COMPACT_ATOMS: atom_id res chain seq x y z
N MET A 1 13.99 -24.05 1.94
CA MET A 1 14.37 -22.66 1.62
C MET A 1 13.42 -21.74 2.35
N THR A 2 13.93 -20.82 3.17
CA THR A 2 13.10 -19.85 3.91
C THR A 2 12.76 -18.65 3.02
N ILE A 3 11.51 -18.20 3.05
CA ILE A 3 11.09 -16.96 2.40
C ILE A 3 10.86 -15.89 3.47
N PHE A 4 11.63 -14.82 3.41
CA PHE A 4 11.44 -13.66 4.25
C PHE A 4 10.58 -12.64 3.52
N LEU A 5 9.50 -12.20 4.14
CA LEU A 5 8.73 -11.05 3.69
C LEU A 5 9.18 -9.82 4.50
N GLY A 6 10.03 -8.99 3.89
CA GLY A 6 10.53 -7.75 4.50
C GLY A 6 9.51 -6.64 4.40
N CYS A 7 9.16 -6.02 5.53
CA CYS A 7 8.23 -4.90 5.63
C CYS A 7 8.67 -3.97 6.77
N GLY A 8 8.30 -2.71 6.71
CA GLY A 8 8.67 -1.71 7.71
C GLY A 8 7.62 -0.63 7.91
N PHE A 9 6.36 -0.92 7.57
CA PHE A 9 5.25 0.04 7.63
C PHE A 9 4.02 -0.48 8.38
N ALA A 10 3.92 -1.79 8.66
CA ALA A 10 2.73 -2.35 9.30
C ALA A 10 2.72 -2.15 10.82
N ALA A 11 3.85 -2.34 11.50
CA ALA A 11 3.93 -2.16 12.96
C ALA A 11 3.90 -0.68 13.38
N LYS A 12 4.34 0.23 12.51
CA LYS A 12 4.39 1.68 12.78
C LYS A 12 3.00 2.28 12.96
N TYR A 13 2.03 1.80 12.16
CA TYR A 13 0.68 2.37 12.09
C TYR A 13 -0.41 1.45 12.64
N ARG A 14 -0.68 1.58 13.94
CA ARG A 14 -1.63 0.74 14.69
C ARG A 14 -3.08 0.77 14.18
N GLU A 15 -3.44 1.83 13.47
CA GLU A 15 -4.80 2.13 13.00
C GLU A 15 -4.90 2.00 11.47
N GLY A 16 -3.80 1.64 10.81
CA GLY A 16 -3.73 1.39 9.39
C GLY A 16 -4.09 -0.04 9.04
N GLY A 17 -5.36 -0.42 9.16
CA GLY A 17 -5.80 -1.77 8.79
C GLY A 17 -5.47 -2.12 7.33
N GLY A 18 -5.56 -1.16 6.42
CA GLY A 18 -5.12 -1.34 5.04
C GLY A 18 -3.61 -1.52 4.89
N ASN A 19 -2.79 -0.82 5.70
CA ASN A 19 -1.34 -0.96 5.67
C ASN A 19 -0.97 -2.39 6.05
N PHE A 20 -1.51 -2.83 7.19
CA PHE A 20 -1.29 -4.16 7.72
C PHE A 20 -1.79 -5.24 6.75
N SER A 21 -2.89 -4.99 6.04
CA SER A 21 -3.48 -5.95 5.10
C SER A 21 -2.56 -6.32 3.94
N VAL A 22 -1.59 -5.45 3.57
CA VAL A 22 -0.68 -5.71 2.44
C VAL A 22 0.21 -6.90 2.73
N PRO A 23 1.19 -6.83 3.66
CA PRO A 23 2.04 -7.97 3.99
C PRO A 23 1.25 -9.17 4.51
N LEU A 24 0.11 -8.96 5.17
CA LEU A 24 -0.74 -10.06 5.61
C LEU A 24 -1.24 -10.94 4.45
N GLN A 25 -1.66 -10.34 3.34
CA GLN A 25 -2.10 -11.10 2.15
C GLN A 25 -0.95 -11.86 1.49
N TRP A 26 0.26 -11.30 1.49
CA TRP A 26 1.46 -12.01 1.04
C TRP A 26 1.72 -13.23 1.92
N MET A 27 1.67 -13.08 3.25
CA MET A 27 1.85 -14.18 4.19
C MET A 27 0.81 -15.28 4.02
N PHE A 28 -0.47 -14.92 3.84
CA PHE A 28 -1.52 -15.91 3.56
C PHE A 28 -1.30 -16.63 2.22
N GLY A 29 -0.88 -15.93 1.17
CA GLY A 29 -0.51 -16.54 -0.10
C GLY A 29 0.62 -17.56 0.07
N LEU A 30 1.70 -17.18 0.75
CA LEU A 30 2.85 -18.04 1.00
C LEU A 30 2.48 -19.27 1.86
N GLN A 31 1.63 -19.10 2.88
CA GLN A 31 1.15 -20.21 3.70
C GLN A 31 0.32 -21.21 2.89
N ARG A 32 -0.55 -20.74 1.99
CA ARG A 32 -1.37 -21.63 1.14
C ARG A 32 -0.55 -22.38 0.11
N LEU A 33 0.52 -21.76 -0.38
CA LEU A 33 1.54 -22.43 -1.19
C LEU A 33 2.40 -23.40 -0.37
N LYS A 34 2.14 -23.55 0.94
CA LYS A 34 2.87 -24.41 1.88
C LYS A 34 4.36 -24.06 1.96
N LEU A 35 4.69 -22.79 1.72
CA LEU A 35 6.06 -22.29 1.78
C LEU A 35 6.41 -21.91 3.24
N ASP A 36 7.68 -22.10 3.57
CA ASP A 36 8.24 -21.70 4.86
C ASP A 36 8.53 -20.19 4.84
N ALA A 37 7.56 -19.41 5.29
CA ALA A 37 7.59 -17.95 5.24
C ALA A 37 7.67 -17.32 6.63
N ILE A 38 8.55 -16.32 6.77
CA ILE A 38 8.72 -15.49 7.97
C ILE A 38 8.49 -14.02 7.59
N TRP A 39 7.58 -13.35 8.28
CA TRP A 39 7.41 -11.90 8.17
C TRP A 39 8.50 -11.19 8.98
N LEU A 40 9.39 -10.49 8.29
CA LEU A 40 10.43 -9.66 8.90
C LEU A 40 9.95 -8.20 8.92
N GLU A 41 9.54 -7.70 10.07
CA GLU A 41 9.00 -6.35 10.23
C GLU A 41 10.02 -5.43 10.91
N LEU A 42 10.32 -4.27 10.33
CA LEU A 42 11.15 -3.24 10.95
C LEU A 42 10.30 -2.24 11.75
N LEU A 43 10.70 -1.98 13.00
CA LEU A 43 10.12 -0.93 13.82
C LEU A 43 11.22 -0.06 14.46
N PRO A 44 11.54 1.10 13.87
CA PRO A 44 12.38 2.10 14.50
C PRO A 44 11.70 2.69 15.74
N ALA A 45 12.45 2.88 16.82
CA ALA A 45 11.95 3.45 18.06
C ALA A 45 11.73 4.96 17.92
N THR A 46 10.61 5.46 18.45
CA THR A 46 10.41 6.89 18.71
C THR A 46 10.83 7.27 20.13
N ASN A 47 10.91 8.56 20.45
CA ASN A 47 11.18 9.03 21.82
C ASN A 47 10.05 8.64 22.81
N ASP A 48 8.84 8.40 22.32
CA ASP A 48 7.73 7.91 23.14
C ASP A 48 7.81 6.38 23.35
N VAL A 49 8.28 5.99 24.54
CA VAL A 49 8.42 4.59 24.96
C VAL A 49 7.06 3.89 25.05
N ALA A 50 6.02 4.57 25.55
CA ALA A 50 4.69 3.99 25.71
C ALA A 50 4.04 3.72 24.34
N ALA A 51 4.19 4.64 23.39
CA ALA A 51 3.75 4.45 22.02
C ALA A 51 4.47 3.27 21.34
N ASN A 52 5.79 3.15 21.51
CA ASN A 52 6.56 2.01 20.97
C ASN A 52 6.05 0.67 21.52
N GLN A 53 5.84 0.58 22.84
CA GLN A 53 5.26 -0.62 23.45
C GLN A 53 3.84 -0.91 22.94
N GLY A 54 3.03 0.14 22.73
CA GLY A 54 1.70 0.02 22.14
C GLY A 54 1.72 -0.50 20.70
N ARG A 55 2.70 -0.08 19.88
CA ARG A 55 2.93 -0.57 18.51
C ARG A 55 3.32 -2.05 18.52
N ILE A 56 4.31 -2.43 19.32
CA ILE A 56 4.76 -3.83 19.47
C ILE A 56 3.59 -4.73 19.89
N LYS A 57 2.89 -4.39 20.98
CA LYS A 57 1.76 -5.19 21.48
C LYS A 57 0.63 -5.30 20.47
N ASN A 58 0.33 -4.22 19.73
CA ASN A 58 -0.67 -4.27 18.66
C ASN A 58 -0.25 -5.25 17.57
N PHE A 59 0.98 -5.13 17.07
CA PHE A 59 1.52 -5.99 16.02
C PHE A 59 1.46 -7.48 16.40
N GLN A 60 1.92 -7.83 17.61
CA GLN A 60 1.86 -9.21 18.12
C GLN A 60 0.43 -9.74 18.17
N ARG A 61 -0.51 -8.94 18.67
CA ARG A 61 -1.93 -9.32 18.75
C ARG A 61 -2.53 -9.55 17.36
N GLN A 62 -2.22 -8.70 16.38
CA GLN A 62 -2.71 -8.89 15.00
C GLN A 62 -2.16 -10.17 14.39
N LEU A 63 -0.86 -10.44 14.55
CA LEU A 63 -0.26 -11.68 14.05
C LEU A 63 -0.84 -12.91 14.72
N GLN A 64 -1.08 -12.88 16.04
CA GLN A 64 -1.75 -13.97 16.74
C GLN A 64 -3.17 -14.21 16.22
N ALA A 65 -3.96 -13.14 16.07
CA ALA A 65 -5.33 -13.23 15.56
C ALA A 65 -5.41 -13.78 14.12
N HIS A 66 -4.33 -13.67 13.36
CA HIS A 66 -4.21 -14.17 11.99
C HIS A 66 -3.38 -15.46 11.86
N GLY A 67 -3.08 -16.16 12.96
CA GLY A 67 -2.38 -17.45 12.92
C GLY A 67 -0.89 -17.38 12.55
N LEU A 68 -0.25 -16.22 12.81
CA LEU A 68 1.14 -15.93 12.47
C LEU A 68 2.06 -15.78 13.70
N ALA A 69 1.61 -16.14 14.91
CA ALA A 69 2.35 -15.94 16.16
C ALA A 69 3.78 -16.53 16.20
N GLY A 70 4.06 -17.57 15.40
CA GLY A 70 5.39 -18.18 15.26
C GLY A 70 6.06 -17.96 13.89
N ARG A 71 5.54 -17.04 13.07
CA ARG A 71 6.00 -16.83 11.68
C ARG A 71 6.42 -15.38 11.41
N TYR A 72 6.99 -14.73 12.41
CA TYR A 72 7.47 -13.37 12.28
C TYR A 72 8.71 -13.10 13.13
N CYS A 73 9.48 -12.10 12.70
CA CYS A 73 10.49 -11.44 13.51
C CYS A 73 10.30 -9.93 13.37
N LEU A 74 9.92 -9.27 14.45
CA LEU A 74 9.90 -7.82 14.55
C LEU A 74 11.28 -7.34 15.00
N LEU A 75 11.96 -6.59 14.15
CA LEU A 75 13.24 -5.94 14.38
C LEU A 75 12.99 -4.57 15.01
N TYR A 76 13.01 -4.51 16.34
CA TYR A 76 12.87 -3.26 17.08
C TYR A 76 14.24 -2.59 17.22
N GLN A 77 14.39 -1.42 16.61
CA GLN A 77 15.67 -0.71 16.48
C GLN A 77 15.67 0.53 17.38
N LYS A 78 16.57 0.57 18.37
CA LYS A 78 16.71 1.68 19.32
C LYS A 78 18.20 1.98 19.53
N PRO A 79 18.73 3.14 19.10
CA PRO A 79 18.03 4.24 18.42
C PRO A 79 17.57 3.88 17.00
N ALA A 80 16.66 4.66 16.42
CA ALA A 80 16.30 4.54 15.01
C ALA A 80 17.53 4.82 14.13
N SER A 81 17.68 4.08 13.04
CA SER A 81 18.78 4.22 12.08
C SER A 81 18.35 3.69 10.71
N ASP A 82 18.85 4.32 9.64
CA ASP A 82 18.62 3.86 8.27
C ASP A 82 19.36 2.56 7.95
N THR A 83 20.38 2.21 8.75
CA THR A 83 21.13 0.96 8.61
C THR A 83 20.55 -0.13 9.50
N HIS A 84 20.36 -1.33 8.96
CA HIS A 84 19.78 -2.44 9.71
C HIS A 84 20.86 -3.43 10.12
N ASP A 85 21.43 -3.24 11.31
CA ASP A 85 22.38 -4.17 11.90
C ASP A 85 21.68 -5.11 12.89
N LEU A 86 21.86 -6.42 12.72
CA LEU A 86 21.27 -7.41 13.62
C LEU A 86 21.82 -7.32 15.05
N ASP A 87 23.01 -6.77 15.25
CA ASP A 87 23.63 -6.67 16.57
C ASP A 87 23.05 -5.53 17.42
N GLY A 88 22.59 -4.45 16.77
CA GLY A 88 21.91 -3.34 17.41
C GLY A 88 20.38 -3.45 17.52
N VAL A 89 19.76 -4.47 16.92
CA VAL A 89 18.30 -4.63 16.93
C VAL A 89 17.82 -5.70 17.89
N ARG A 90 16.73 -5.39 18.60
CA ARG A 90 16.00 -6.35 19.41
C ARG A 90 15.03 -7.13 18.55
N CYS A 91 15.21 -8.43 18.46
CA CYS A 91 14.29 -9.35 17.78
C CYS A 91 13.12 -9.73 18.71
N ILE A 92 11.88 -9.65 18.21
CA ILE A 92 10.65 -10.04 18.92
C ILE A 92 9.84 -10.96 17.99
N GLY A 93 9.37 -12.11 18.49
CA GLY A 93 8.77 -13.18 17.66
C GLY A 93 9.67 -14.41 17.70
N ILE A 94 10.10 -14.92 16.54
CA ILE A 94 11.09 -15.99 16.50
C ILE A 94 12.41 -15.54 17.18
N PRO A 95 13.13 -16.44 17.88
CA PRO A 95 14.39 -16.09 18.53
C PRO A 95 15.45 -15.60 17.53
N LYS A 96 16.32 -14.66 17.96
CA LYS A 96 17.45 -14.18 17.14
C LYS A 96 18.32 -15.34 16.61
N ARG A 97 18.52 -16.39 17.42
CA ARG A 97 19.24 -17.62 17.00
C ARG A 97 18.58 -18.30 15.80
N GLU A 98 17.25 -18.48 15.83
CA GLU A 98 16.50 -19.09 14.73
C GLU A 98 16.55 -18.22 13.47
N LEU A 99 16.43 -16.89 13.62
CA LEU A 99 16.60 -15.96 12.50
C LEU A 99 17.98 -16.13 11.85
N LEU A 100 19.05 -16.19 12.65
CA LEU A 100 20.42 -16.37 12.16
C LEU A 100 20.64 -17.75 11.51
N GLU A 101 20.04 -18.82 12.04
CA GLU A 101 20.04 -20.15 11.41
C GLU A 101 19.37 -20.13 10.04
N ARG A 102 18.19 -19.51 9.92
CA ARG A 102 17.46 -19.37 8.66
C ARG A 102 18.20 -18.51 7.63
N LEU A 103 18.91 -17.47 8.08
CA LEU A 103 19.76 -16.63 7.23
C LEU A 103 21.01 -17.36 6.72
N ARG A 104 21.55 -18.33 7.48
CA ARG A 104 22.68 -19.18 7.04
C ARG A 104 22.26 -20.23 6.01
N GLY A 105 21.02 -20.71 6.08
CA GLY A 105 20.46 -21.65 5.12
C GLY A 105 19.96 -20.98 3.83
N PRO A 106 19.49 -21.76 2.83
CA PRO A 106 18.94 -21.22 1.59
C PRO A 106 17.73 -20.32 1.86
N ASN A 107 17.78 -19.08 1.40
CA ASN A 107 16.74 -18.09 1.66
C ASN A 107 16.52 -17.07 0.54
N VAL A 108 15.33 -16.47 0.55
CA VAL A 108 14.94 -15.38 -0.35
C VAL A 108 14.29 -14.27 0.48
N LEU A 109 14.66 -13.02 0.22
CA LEU A 109 13.95 -11.84 0.72
C LEU A 109 13.04 -11.28 -0.37
N LEU A 110 11.75 -11.18 -0.06
CA LEU A 110 10.76 -10.35 -0.74
C LEU A 110 10.68 -9.02 0.02
N ASN A 111 11.41 -8.00 -0.44
CA ASN A 111 11.57 -6.72 0.25
C ASN A 111 10.49 -5.73 -0.22
N LEU A 112 9.40 -5.61 0.53
CA LEU A 112 8.29 -4.74 0.18
C LEU A 112 8.69 -3.27 0.37
N ALA A 113 8.50 -2.45 -0.66
CA ALA A 113 8.76 -1.00 -0.62
C ALA A 113 10.15 -0.65 -0.05
N TYR A 114 11.18 -1.44 -0.42
CA TYR A 114 12.55 -1.26 0.04
C TYR A 114 12.72 -1.26 1.59
N SER A 115 11.83 -1.90 2.35
CA SER A 115 11.80 -1.78 3.82
C SER A 115 13.02 -2.29 4.58
N ILE A 116 13.81 -3.21 4.00
CA ILE A 116 15.01 -3.78 4.64
C ILE A 116 16.27 -3.28 3.93
N HIS A 117 17.13 -2.59 4.66
CA HIS A 117 18.37 -1.99 4.18
C HIS A 117 19.62 -2.77 4.62
N PRO A 118 20.79 -2.51 4.00
CA PRO A 118 22.08 -2.99 4.49
C PRO A 118 22.38 -2.54 5.95
N PRO A 119 23.22 -3.28 6.70
CA PRO A 119 23.91 -4.51 6.30
C PRO A 119 23.03 -5.77 6.31
N LEU A 120 21.88 -5.79 6.99
CA LEU A 120 20.98 -6.95 7.03
C LEU A 120 20.53 -7.40 5.64
N LEU A 121 20.19 -6.47 4.75
CA LEU A 121 19.82 -6.80 3.37
C LEU A 121 20.85 -7.71 2.70
N LEU A 122 22.15 -7.51 2.93
CA LEU A 122 23.22 -8.27 2.29
C LEU A 122 23.35 -9.70 2.83
N LYS A 123 22.69 -10.04 3.94
CA LYS A 123 22.70 -11.40 4.53
C LYS A 123 21.77 -12.37 3.80
N PHE A 124 20.89 -11.89 2.92
CA PHE A 124 19.97 -12.75 2.17
C PHE A 124 20.60 -13.23 0.86
N GLN A 125 20.43 -14.51 0.55
CA GLN A 125 21.02 -15.14 -0.63
C GLN A 125 20.39 -14.60 -1.93
N ARG A 126 19.06 -14.51 -1.99
CA ARG A 126 18.32 -13.88 -3.11
C ARG A 126 17.49 -12.73 -2.56
N ARG A 127 17.42 -11.63 -3.31
CA ARG A 127 16.90 -10.34 -2.85
C ARG A 127 16.04 -9.75 -3.94
N VAL A 128 14.74 -9.71 -3.71
CA VAL A 128 13.74 -9.21 -4.64
C VAL A 128 13.18 -7.93 -4.06
N LEU A 129 13.36 -6.80 -4.74
CA LEU A 129 12.67 -5.57 -4.40
C LEU A 129 11.26 -5.66 -4.95
N CYS A 130 10.26 -5.56 -4.09
CA CYS A 130 8.85 -5.52 -4.48
C CYS A 130 8.35 -4.09 -4.32
N ASP A 131 8.36 -3.36 -5.43
CA ASP A 131 7.80 -2.03 -5.55
C ASP A 131 6.27 -2.11 -5.55
N LEU A 132 5.69 -1.44 -4.57
CA LEU A 132 4.27 -1.33 -4.38
C LEU A 132 3.79 0.11 -4.67
N ASP A 133 4.71 1.06 -4.91
CA ASP A 133 4.51 2.48 -5.19
C ASP A 133 5.11 2.84 -6.57
N PRO A 134 4.48 2.39 -7.67
CA PRO A 134 5.04 2.51 -9.01
C PRO A 134 5.01 3.93 -9.54
N SER A 135 5.90 4.76 -9.02
CA SER A 135 6.27 6.09 -9.49
C SER A 135 7.40 6.64 -8.63
N GLU A 136 7.18 6.74 -7.32
CA GLU A 136 8.11 7.40 -6.39
C GLU A 136 9.45 6.68 -6.39
N ILE A 137 9.43 5.35 -6.31
CA ILE A 137 10.65 4.53 -6.38
C ILE A 137 11.40 4.78 -7.69
N PHE A 138 10.73 4.90 -8.83
CA PHE A 138 11.39 5.16 -10.11
C PHE A 138 12.09 6.53 -10.12
N TYR A 139 11.47 7.57 -9.58
CA TYR A 139 12.07 8.90 -9.50
C TYR A 139 13.20 8.95 -8.46
N TRP A 140 12.99 8.42 -7.25
CA TRP A 140 14.03 8.36 -6.23
C TRP A 140 15.24 7.56 -6.70
N MET A 141 15.04 6.46 -7.43
CA MET A 141 16.15 5.70 -8.00
C MET A 141 17.01 6.47 -9.02
N THR A 142 16.53 7.60 -9.55
CA THR A 142 17.36 8.50 -10.39
C THR A 142 18.27 9.42 -9.58
N LYS A 143 17.99 9.59 -8.27
CA LYS A 143 18.65 10.55 -7.40
C LYS A 143 19.42 9.91 -6.25
N MET A 144 19.00 8.71 -5.82
CA MET A 144 19.57 8.03 -4.66
C MET A 144 19.54 6.52 -4.78
N GLU A 145 20.35 5.86 -3.95
CA GLU A 145 20.39 4.41 -3.81
C GLU A 145 19.21 3.93 -2.96
N MET A 146 18.27 3.25 -3.62
CA MET A 146 17.09 2.55 -3.09
C MET A 146 17.24 1.02 -3.27
N GLY A 147 18.49 0.53 -3.30
CA GLY A 147 18.82 -0.88 -3.41
C GLY A 147 19.02 -1.39 -4.85
N GLN A 148 19.20 -0.52 -5.85
CA GLN A 148 19.55 -0.88 -7.23
C GLN A 148 20.82 -1.73 -7.27
N SER A 149 21.80 -1.41 -6.43
CA SER A 149 23.07 -2.12 -6.32
C SER A 149 22.98 -3.40 -5.48
N CYS A 150 21.98 -3.48 -4.60
CA CYS A 150 21.90 -4.53 -3.59
C CYS A 150 20.89 -5.62 -3.93
N HIS A 151 19.84 -5.34 -4.72
CA HIS A 151 18.84 -6.34 -5.10
C HIS A 151 19.23 -7.08 -6.38
N HIS A 152 18.77 -8.32 -6.49
CA HIS A 152 19.00 -9.16 -7.67
C HIS A 152 17.82 -9.09 -8.65
N GLU A 153 16.61 -8.82 -8.15
CA GLU A 153 15.40 -8.73 -8.96
C GLU A 153 14.53 -7.56 -8.51
N PHE A 154 13.77 -7.01 -9.46
CA PHE A 154 12.94 -5.84 -9.28
C PHE A 154 11.54 -6.16 -9.79
N TRP A 155 10.57 -6.19 -8.89
CA TRP A 155 9.18 -6.48 -9.20
C TRP A 155 8.35 -5.26 -8.87
N THR A 156 7.38 -4.89 -9.70
CA THR A 156 6.54 -3.72 -9.47
C THR A 156 5.07 -4.00 -9.74
N ILE A 157 4.18 -3.38 -8.96
CA ILE A 157 2.76 -3.33 -9.30
C ILE A 157 2.45 -2.30 -10.40
N GLY A 158 3.45 -1.58 -10.92
CA GLY A 158 3.38 -0.64 -12.02
C GLY A 158 3.17 -1.32 -13.36
N LEU A 159 1.95 -1.82 -13.60
CA LEU A 159 1.61 -2.62 -14.79
C LEU A 159 1.91 -1.93 -16.12
N ASN A 160 1.96 -0.60 -16.14
CA ASN A 160 2.21 0.20 -17.34
C ASN A 160 3.70 0.56 -17.53
N VAL A 161 4.62 0.08 -16.69
CA VAL A 161 6.05 0.47 -16.77
C VAL A 161 6.68 0.21 -18.15
N HIS A 162 6.20 -0.83 -18.84
CA HIS A 162 6.64 -1.22 -20.19
C HIS A 162 5.76 -0.66 -21.32
N GLY A 163 4.77 0.17 -20.98
CA GLY A 163 3.89 0.79 -21.97
C GLY A 163 4.61 1.88 -22.77
N ASN A 164 4.29 2.00 -24.06
CA ASN A 164 4.87 3.02 -24.94
C ASN A 164 4.52 4.46 -24.51
N ASP A 165 3.43 4.62 -23.76
CA ASP A 165 2.95 5.88 -23.18
C ASP A 165 3.42 6.11 -21.73
N CYS A 166 4.27 5.22 -21.19
CA CYS A 166 4.83 5.36 -19.85
C CYS A 166 5.80 6.55 -19.79
N GLN A 167 5.50 7.51 -18.92
CA GLN A 167 6.36 8.69 -18.69
C GLN A 167 7.24 8.57 -17.45
N LEU A 168 7.31 7.39 -16.83
CA LEU A 168 8.27 7.17 -15.75
C LEU A 168 9.71 7.30 -16.29
N PRO A 169 10.66 7.68 -15.44
CA PRO A 169 12.07 7.68 -15.82
C PRO A 169 12.47 6.34 -16.43
N LYS A 170 13.22 6.38 -17.54
CA LYS A 170 13.76 5.17 -18.15
C LYS A 170 14.69 4.49 -17.15
N SER A 171 14.39 3.24 -16.82
CA SER A 171 15.19 2.41 -15.92
C SER A 171 15.89 1.33 -16.72
N SER A 172 17.18 1.13 -16.47
CA SER A 172 17.95 0.00 -17.02
C SER A 172 17.68 -1.32 -16.27
N LEU A 173 16.95 -1.26 -15.15
CA LEU A 173 16.64 -2.43 -14.34
C LEU A 173 15.54 -3.27 -15.00
N PRO A 174 15.66 -4.62 -14.99
CA PRO A 174 14.67 -5.51 -15.60
C PRO A 174 13.44 -5.68 -14.69
N TRP A 175 12.54 -4.68 -14.70
CA TRP A 175 11.32 -4.68 -13.91
C TRP A 175 10.33 -5.76 -14.35
N LYS A 176 9.94 -6.65 -13.42
CA LYS A 176 8.85 -7.61 -13.62
C LYS A 176 7.54 -7.04 -13.07
N THR A 177 6.50 -6.99 -13.89
CA THR A 177 5.20 -6.49 -13.44
C THR A 177 4.37 -7.60 -12.80
N PHE A 178 3.62 -7.24 -11.75
CA PHE A 178 2.64 -8.14 -11.14
C PHE A 178 1.40 -7.38 -10.68
N TYR A 179 0.27 -8.08 -10.55
CA TYR A 179 -0.95 -7.46 -10.04
C TYR A 179 -0.90 -7.31 -8.52
N PRO A 180 -1.43 -6.21 -7.95
CA PRO A 180 -1.63 -6.11 -6.51
C PRO A 180 -2.36 -7.34 -5.98
N LEU A 181 -1.84 -7.95 -4.92
CA LEU A 181 -2.42 -9.17 -4.37
C LEU A 181 -3.80 -8.88 -3.77
N VAL A 182 -4.73 -9.79 -4.05
CA VAL A 182 -6.04 -9.85 -3.40
C VAL A 182 -6.24 -11.28 -2.92
N ASP A 183 -6.25 -11.47 -1.61
CA ASP A 183 -6.55 -12.77 -1.04
C ASP A 183 -8.06 -13.05 -1.17
N THR A 184 -8.46 -13.91 -2.12
CA THR A 184 -9.88 -14.15 -2.43
C THR A 184 -10.62 -14.98 -1.38
N GLN A 185 -9.92 -15.70 -0.51
CA GLN A 185 -10.55 -16.43 0.59
C GLN A 185 -10.81 -15.48 1.77
N TRP A 186 -9.90 -14.54 2.00
CA TRP A 186 -10.02 -13.54 3.05
C TRP A 186 -10.97 -12.40 2.64
N PHE A 187 -10.84 -11.90 1.41
CA PHE A 187 -11.80 -10.98 0.78
C PHE A 187 -13.01 -11.76 0.25
N GLY A 188 -13.81 -12.29 1.18
CA GLY A 188 -15.02 -13.04 0.86
C GLY A 188 -15.97 -12.26 -0.06
N VAL A 189 -16.72 -12.99 -0.89
CA VAL A 189 -17.76 -12.40 -1.75
C VAL A 189 -18.88 -11.85 -0.86
N GLN A 190 -19.28 -10.60 -1.09
CA GLN A 190 -20.40 -9.98 -0.39
C GLN A 190 -21.60 -9.77 -1.32
N PRO A 191 -22.84 -9.80 -0.78
CA PRO A 191 -24.03 -9.47 -1.54
C PRO A 191 -23.95 -8.05 -2.11
N ARG A 192 -24.54 -7.85 -3.29
CA ARG A 192 -24.62 -6.53 -3.91
C ARG A 192 -25.46 -5.59 -3.02
N PRO A 193 -24.98 -4.37 -2.72
CA PRO A 193 -25.77 -3.42 -1.96
C PRO A 193 -27.05 -3.04 -2.74
N ARG A 194 -28.14 -2.78 -2.01
CA ARG A 194 -29.42 -2.32 -2.59
C ARG A 194 -29.27 -1.02 -3.38
N THR A 195 -28.46 -0.10 -2.87
CA THR A 195 -28.12 1.17 -3.53
C THR A 195 -26.68 1.11 -4.05
N PRO A 196 -26.40 1.59 -5.28
CA PRO A 196 -25.03 1.77 -5.75
C PRO A 196 -24.20 2.55 -4.73
N LYS A 197 -23.07 1.99 -4.30
CA LYS A 197 -22.15 2.65 -3.39
C LYS A 197 -20.72 2.60 -3.95
N PHE A 198 -20.03 3.72 -3.86
CA PHE A 198 -18.59 3.86 -4.07
C PHE A 198 -17.94 4.17 -2.73
N THR A 199 -16.97 3.37 -2.33
CA THR A 199 -16.12 3.62 -1.16
C THR A 199 -14.66 3.63 -1.57
N THR A 200 -13.87 4.43 -0.88
CA THR A 200 -12.41 4.41 -0.93
C THR A 200 -11.86 4.82 0.42
N VAL A 201 -10.67 4.35 0.75
CA VAL A 201 -9.92 4.71 1.96
C VAL A 201 -8.50 5.12 1.59
N GLY A 202 -7.93 6.10 2.30
CA GLY A 202 -6.56 6.54 2.04
C GLY A 202 -6.18 7.84 2.77
N GLN A 203 -5.08 8.44 2.32
CA GLN A 203 -4.67 9.78 2.72
C GLN A 203 -5.23 10.81 1.75
N TRP A 204 -5.66 11.97 2.24
CA TRP A 204 -6.08 13.06 1.36
C TRP A 204 -4.90 13.90 0.89
N TYR A 205 -4.05 14.28 1.83
CA TYR A 205 -2.80 14.97 1.58
C TYR A 205 -1.65 13.99 1.46
N TRP A 206 -0.55 14.48 0.91
CA TRP A 206 0.72 13.77 0.88
C TRP A 206 1.79 14.73 1.37
N GLY A 207 2.64 14.25 2.29
CA GLY A 207 3.71 15.04 2.90
C GLY A 207 5.08 14.79 2.26
N GLY A 208 5.16 13.94 1.25
CA GLY A 208 6.41 13.63 0.57
C GLY A 208 6.80 14.67 -0.48
N ALA A 209 7.99 14.48 -1.04
CA ALA A 209 8.51 15.27 -2.15
C ALA A 209 9.23 14.34 -3.13
N VAL A 210 8.88 14.48 -4.41
CA VAL A 210 9.51 13.75 -5.51
C VAL A 210 9.84 14.77 -6.58
N GLU A 211 11.10 14.83 -6.99
CA GLU A 211 11.52 15.67 -8.10
C GLU A 211 11.13 15.02 -9.43
N VAL A 212 10.33 15.71 -10.24
CA VAL A 212 9.89 15.31 -11.56
C VAL A 212 10.29 16.40 -12.55
N ALA A 213 11.27 16.11 -13.41
CA ALA A 213 11.77 17.05 -14.42
C ALA A 213 12.17 18.43 -13.86
N GLY A 214 12.76 18.47 -12.65
CA GLY A 214 13.18 19.70 -11.99
C GLY A 214 12.12 20.38 -11.11
N GLU A 215 10.89 19.85 -11.06
CA GLU A 215 9.81 20.36 -10.22
C GLU A 215 9.43 19.40 -9.10
N PHE A 216 8.72 19.88 -8.07
CA PHE A 216 8.17 19.09 -6.98
C PHE A 216 6.64 19.15 -7.01
N PRO A 217 5.98 18.39 -7.90
CA PRO A 217 4.52 18.44 -8.04
C PRO A 217 3.82 17.93 -6.77
N ASP A 218 2.63 18.49 -6.49
CA ASP A 218 1.72 17.93 -5.48
C ASP A 218 1.14 16.61 -5.99
N LEU A 219 1.58 15.49 -5.41
CA LEU A 219 1.11 14.16 -5.78
C LEU A 219 -0.07 13.69 -4.91
N SER A 220 -0.62 14.54 -4.05
CA SER A 220 -1.68 14.18 -3.11
C SER A 220 -2.96 13.67 -3.79
N LYS A 221 -3.75 12.92 -3.01
CA LYS A 221 -5.08 12.50 -3.45
C LYS A 221 -6.03 13.67 -3.64
N LYS A 222 -5.84 14.79 -2.93
CA LYS A 222 -6.56 16.04 -3.16
C LYS A 222 -6.48 16.46 -4.63
N LEU A 223 -5.27 16.56 -5.19
CA LEU A 223 -5.09 16.91 -6.60
C LEU A 223 -5.63 15.81 -7.52
N ALA A 224 -5.31 14.54 -7.22
CA ALA A 224 -5.74 13.40 -8.03
C ALA A 224 -7.27 13.27 -8.16
N PHE A 225 -8.01 13.62 -7.11
CA PHE A 225 -9.46 13.54 -7.08
C PHE A 225 -10.14 14.76 -7.72
N GLU A 226 -9.44 15.86 -7.97
CA GLU A 226 -10.02 17.12 -8.46
C GLU A 226 -10.92 16.94 -9.71
N PRO A 227 -10.52 16.19 -10.77
CA PRO A 227 -11.37 15.97 -11.95
C PRO A 227 -12.67 15.23 -11.66
N TYR A 228 -12.76 14.60 -10.49
CA TYR A 228 -13.79 13.66 -10.12
C TYR A 228 -14.73 14.16 -9.03
N LEU A 229 -14.46 15.31 -8.43
CA LEU A 229 -15.23 15.78 -7.28
C LEU A 229 -16.70 16.05 -7.60
N ASN A 230 -17.03 16.36 -8.86
CA ASN A 230 -18.40 16.54 -9.33
C ASN A 230 -19.16 15.24 -9.60
N LEU A 231 -18.53 14.08 -9.45
CA LEU A 231 -19.16 12.80 -9.79
C LEU A 231 -20.45 12.50 -9.00
N PRO A 232 -20.54 12.75 -7.68
CA PRO A 232 -21.78 12.49 -6.96
C PRO A 232 -22.99 13.28 -7.49
N ARG A 233 -22.74 14.42 -8.16
CA ARG A 233 -23.80 15.19 -8.85
C ARG A 233 -24.22 14.55 -10.16
N ARG A 234 -23.30 13.87 -10.86
CA ARG A 234 -23.57 13.19 -12.14
C ARG A 234 -24.26 11.84 -11.96
N VAL A 235 -24.16 11.24 -10.77
CA VAL A 235 -24.78 9.94 -10.44
C VAL A 235 -25.51 10.05 -9.09
N PRO A 236 -26.65 10.78 -9.02
CA PRO A 236 -27.32 11.08 -7.76
C PRO A 236 -27.88 9.83 -7.04
N ASP A 237 -28.17 8.75 -7.78
CA ASP A 237 -28.69 7.50 -7.23
C ASP A 237 -27.61 6.65 -6.55
N ALA A 238 -26.34 7.07 -6.61
CA ALA A 238 -25.22 6.39 -5.98
C ALA A 238 -24.73 7.15 -4.74
N GLN A 239 -24.34 6.39 -3.71
CA GLN A 239 -23.68 6.90 -2.53
C GLN A 239 -22.17 6.94 -2.74
N PHE A 240 -21.55 8.08 -2.44
CA PHE A 240 -20.11 8.28 -2.56
C PHE A 240 -19.50 8.55 -1.19
N GLU A 241 -18.66 7.65 -0.71
CA GLU A 241 -18.06 7.72 0.63
C GLU A 241 -16.53 7.73 0.54
N LEU A 242 -15.92 8.77 1.12
CA LEU A 242 -14.47 8.94 1.24
C LEU A 242 -14.04 8.70 2.69
N ALA A 243 -13.35 7.60 2.93
CA ALA A 243 -12.65 7.33 4.17
C ALA A 243 -11.22 7.87 4.08
N MET A 244 -11.07 9.20 4.01
CA MET A 244 -9.78 9.84 3.82
C MET A 244 -9.31 10.52 5.10
N ASN A 245 -8.02 10.44 5.41
CA ASN A 245 -7.42 11.21 6.50
C ASN A 245 -7.49 12.70 6.16
N ILE A 246 -8.49 13.35 6.74
CA ILE A 246 -8.78 14.78 6.66
C ILE A 246 -9.12 15.21 8.09
N THR A 247 -8.45 16.19 8.66
CA THR A 247 -8.71 16.61 10.05
C THR A 247 -10.11 17.26 10.16
N ALA A 248 -10.69 17.29 11.36
CA ALA A 248 -12.05 17.83 11.55
C ALA A 248 -12.17 19.31 11.19
N ALA A 249 -11.10 20.09 11.40
CA ALA A 249 -11.03 21.51 11.10
C ALA A 249 -10.71 21.83 9.63
N ASP A 250 -10.45 20.82 8.81
CA ASP A 250 -10.02 21.02 7.43
C ASP A 250 -11.17 21.52 6.52
N PRO A 251 -10.99 22.64 5.79
CA PRO A 251 -12.02 23.20 4.91
C PRO A 251 -12.41 22.28 3.74
N GLU A 252 -11.54 21.33 3.34
CA GLU A 252 -11.86 20.34 2.31
C GLU A 252 -13.06 19.49 2.71
N ARG A 253 -13.31 19.30 4.02
CA ARG A 253 -14.51 18.60 4.48
C ARG A 253 -15.78 19.28 4.00
N GLY A 254 -15.86 20.60 4.19
CA GLY A 254 -17.00 21.40 3.74
C GLY A 254 -17.12 21.41 2.22
N ARG A 255 -15.99 21.50 1.49
CA ARG A 255 -15.97 21.46 0.01
C ARG A 255 -16.55 20.14 -0.51
N LEU A 256 -16.04 19.02 -0.04
CA LEU A 256 -16.46 17.68 -0.43
C LEU A 256 -17.93 17.40 -0.09
N GLN A 257 -18.39 17.82 1.10
CA GLN A 257 -19.80 17.70 1.50
C GLN A 257 -20.74 18.48 0.58
N ARG A 258 -20.40 19.71 0.18
CA ARG A 258 -21.17 20.50 -0.81
C ARG A 258 -21.23 19.84 -2.19
N LEU A 259 -20.26 18.98 -2.49
CA LEU A 259 -20.20 18.15 -3.69
C LEU A 259 -20.84 16.77 -3.51
N ARG A 260 -21.59 16.57 -2.40
CA ARG A 260 -22.31 15.34 -2.03
C ARG A 260 -21.42 14.13 -1.73
N TRP A 261 -20.15 14.35 -1.41
CA TRP A 261 -19.30 13.30 -0.85
C TRP A 261 -19.60 13.14 0.65
N LYS A 262 -19.84 11.91 1.06
CA LYS A 262 -19.88 11.54 2.47
C LYS A 262 -18.45 11.28 2.96
N ILE A 263 -17.98 12.09 3.90
CA ILE A 263 -16.68 11.86 4.54
C ILE A 263 -16.86 11.01 5.78
N VAL A 264 -16.04 9.97 5.90
CA VAL A 264 -15.94 9.15 7.11
C VAL A 264 -14.49 9.10 7.57
N ASP A 265 -14.31 8.92 8.88
CA ASP A 265 -12.99 8.75 9.46
C ASP A 265 -12.41 7.35 9.07
N PRO A 266 -11.24 7.28 8.41
CA PRO A 266 -10.63 6.00 8.04
C PRO A 266 -10.35 5.10 9.25
N HIS A 267 -10.03 5.66 10.41
CA HIS A 267 -9.76 4.89 11.64
C HIS A 267 -11.02 4.31 12.26
N ARG A 268 -12.21 4.73 11.83
CA ARG A 268 -13.47 4.10 12.22
C ARG A 268 -13.84 2.92 11.34
N VAL A 269 -13.51 2.97 10.05
CA VAL A 269 -13.96 1.97 9.07
C VAL A 269 -12.89 0.95 8.68
N ALA A 270 -11.61 1.28 8.85
CA ALA A 270 -10.48 0.48 8.39
C ALA A 270 -9.36 0.40 9.44
N ARG A 271 -9.70 0.48 10.74
CA ARG A 271 -8.72 0.51 11.84
C ARG A 271 -7.81 -0.71 11.91
N THR A 272 -8.36 -1.88 11.61
CA THR A 272 -7.67 -3.16 11.74
C THR A 272 -7.65 -3.88 10.40
N PRO A 273 -6.67 -4.78 10.16
CA PRO A 273 -6.65 -5.59 8.96
C PRO A 273 -7.96 -6.36 8.79
N SER A 274 -8.58 -6.86 9.86
CA SER A 274 -9.87 -7.55 9.79
C SER A 274 -11.06 -6.65 9.37
N ALA A 275 -11.05 -5.35 9.73
CA ALA A 275 -12.09 -4.41 9.32
C ALA A 275 -11.90 -3.89 7.88
N TYR A 276 -10.67 -3.91 7.38
CA TYR A 276 -10.30 -3.34 6.09
C TYR A 276 -11.00 -3.99 4.88
N PRO A 277 -11.13 -5.33 4.78
CA PRO A 277 -11.93 -5.93 3.73
C PRO A 277 -13.37 -5.40 3.76
N ALA A 278 -14.01 -5.35 4.94
CA ALA A 278 -15.40 -4.92 5.08
C ALA A 278 -15.64 -3.47 4.60
N SER A 279 -14.65 -2.57 4.70
CA SER A 279 -14.74 -1.20 4.16
C SER A 279 -14.68 -1.15 2.63
N HIS A 280 -14.03 -2.12 1.99
CA HIS A 280 -13.96 -2.28 0.53
C HIS A 280 -15.15 -3.06 -0.03
N HIS A 281 -15.70 -3.97 0.76
CA HIS A 281 -16.73 -4.90 0.31
C HIS A 281 -18.10 -4.27 0.10
N ARG A 282 -18.30 -2.98 0.40
CA ARG A 282 -19.54 -2.28 0.08
C ARG A 282 -19.76 -2.00 -1.41
N ARG A 283 -18.80 -2.31 -2.31
CA ARG A 283 -18.94 -2.77 -3.72
C ARG A 283 -17.57 -2.75 -4.40
N TYR A 284 -17.08 -3.86 -4.96
CA TYR A 284 -16.20 -3.85 -6.15
C TYR A 284 -16.29 -5.17 -6.93
N ARG A 285 -16.40 -5.07 -8.26
CA ARG A 285 -15.79 -6.08 -9.16
C ARG A 285 -14.28 -5.96 -8.94
N ARG A 286 -13.67 -7.07 -8.49
CA ARG A 286 -12.24 -7.35 -8.31
C ARG A 286 -11.30 -6.18 -8.60
N GLN A 287 -10.79 -5.55 -7.53
CA GLN A 287 -9.39 -5.10 -7.35
C GLN A 287 -9.31 -4.21 -6.08
N THR A 288 -8.46 -4.58 -5.13
CA THR A 288 -8.25 -3.93 -3.82
C THR A 288 -7.63 -2.53 -3.96
N LEU A 289 -8.12 -1.56 -3.18
CA LEU A 289 -7.50 -0.24 -2.99
C LEU A 289 -6.64 -0.33 -1.72
N SER A 290 -5.48 -0.96 -1.79
CA SER A 290 -4.53 -0.95 -0.68
C SER A 290 -4.28 0.50 -0.23
N SER A 291 -4.45 0.77 1.07
CA SER A 291 -4.16 2.03 1.73
C SER A 291 -2.99 1.82 2.69
N CYS A 292 -1.81 2.29 2.31
CA CYS A 292 -0.66 2.57 3.11
C CYS A 292 -0.56 4.06 3.22
N GLU A 293 0.08 4.50 4.29
CA GLU A 293 0.21 5.91 4.66
C GLU A 293 0.81 6.79 3.56
N GLU A 294 1.32 6.21 2.48
CA GLU A 294 1.98 6.91 1.37
C GLU A 294 1.48 6.52 -0.04
N TRP A 295 0.51 5.60 -0.21
CA TRP A 295 0.19 5.09 -1.57
C TRP A 295 -0.48 6.14 -2.49
N ILE A 296 0.29 6.69 -3.41
CA ILE A 296 -0.18 7.36 -4.61
C ILE A 296 0.08 6.45 -5.80
N GLN A 297 -0.92 5.66 -6.20
CA GLN A 297 -0.83 4.90 -7.44
C GLN A 297 -0.91 5.81 -8.66
N PHE A 298 0.23 6.02 -9.29
CA PHE A 298 0.35 6.56 -10.64
C PHE A 298 -0.25 5.58 -11.67
N CYS A 299 -1.04 6.11 -12.60
CA CYS A 299 -1.28 5.43 -13.87
C CYS A 299 -0.94 6.50 -14.90
N ALA A 300 0.15 6.30 -15.65
CA ALA A 300 0.46 7.18 -16.77
C ALA A 300 -0.59 6.95 -17.86
N ARG A 301 -1.69 7.72 -17.91
CA ARG A 301 -2.24 8.18 -19.19
C ARG A 301 -2.12 9.69 -19.22
N CYS A 302 -1.46 10.15 -20.26
CA CYS A 302 -1.15 11.55 -20.47
C CYS A 302 -2.06 12.07 -21.58
N GLY A 303 -3.01 12.92 -21.19
CA GLY A 303 -3.65 13.87 -22.10
C GLY A 303 -3.38 15.28 -21.60
N GLY A 304 -2.35 15.93 -22.14
CA GLY A 304 -2.00 17.33 -21.87
C GLY A 304 -1.46 17.60 -20.46
N GLY A 305 -0.16 17.95 -20.40
CA GLY A 305 0.51 18.63 -19.28
C GLY A 305 0.18 18.11 -17.88
N GLY A 306 0.80 17.00 -17.47
CA GLY A 306 0.79 16.57 -16.07
C GLY A 306 0.76 15.06 -15.86
N VAL A 307 1.64 14.62 -14.97
CA VAL A 307 1.73 13.29 -14.36
C VAL A 307 0.51 13.13 -13.43
N ARG A 308 -0.48 12.26 -13.77
CA ARG A 308 -1.70 12.02 -12.96
C ARG A 308 -1.74 10.67 -12.21
N CYS A 309 -2.22 10.69 -10.98
CA CYS A 309 -2.55 9.51 -10.18
C CYS A 309 -3.87 8.87 -10.67
N GLU A 310 -3.80 7.79 -11.44
CA GLU A 310 -4.96 7.33 -12.21
C GLU A 310 -5.62 6.03 -11.74
N ARG A 311 -5.14 5.27 -10.75
CA ARG A 311 -5.84 4.01 -10.38
C ARG A 311 -7.16 4.23 -9.63
N SER A 312 -7.21 5.20 -8.72
CA SER A 312 -8.46 5.58 -8.04
C SER A 312 -9.46 6.20 -9.03
N ALA A 313 -8.94 7.04 -9.93
CA ALA A 313 -9.60 7.71 -11.03
C ALA A 313 -10.13 6.77 -12.13
N ALA A 314 -9.35 5.76 -12.55
CA ALA A 314 -9.74 4.76 -13.55
C ALA A 314 -10.80 3.80 -12.99
N ARG A 315 -10.77 3.50 -11.68
CA ARG A 315 -11.86 2.77 -11.00
C ARG A 315 -13.11 3.62 -10.88
N LEU A 316 -12.95 4.91 -10.68
CA LEU A 316 -14.05 5.85 -10.69
C LEU A 316 -14.65 6.02 -12.10
N ALA A 317 -13.81 6.05 -13.14
CA ALA A 317 -14.21 5.97 -14.54
C ALA A 317 -14.90 4.63 -14.85
N ALA A 318 -14.42 3.51 -14.30
CA ALA A 318 -15.09 2.21 -14.41
C ALA A 318 -16.42 2.17 -13.64
N ALA A 319 -16.52 2.85 -12.49
CA ALA A 319 -17.77 3.02 -11.75
C ALA A 319 -18.77 3.92 -12.50
N ILE A 320 -18.29 4.97 -13.17
CA ILE A 320 -19.04 5.81 -14.12
C ILE A 320 -19.53 4.96 -15.29
N GLN A 321 -18.67 4.17 -15.93
CA GLN A 321 -19.03 3.30 -17.05
C GLN A 321 -20.02 2.19 -16.63
N ALA A 322 -19.86 1.62 -15.44
CA ALA A 322 -20.78 0.61 -14.91
C ALA A 322 -22.14 1.21 -14.52
N SER A 323 -22.17 2.45 -14.02
CA SER A 323 -23.41 3.19 -13.76
C SER A 323 -24.06 3.63 -15.06
N ALA A 324 -23.29 4.11 -16.04
CA ALA A 324 -23.78 4.44 -17.38
C ALA A 324 -24.32 3.21 -18.13
N ARG A 325 -23.77 2.00 -17.92
CA ARG A 325 -24.36 0.75 -18.46
C ARG A 325 -25.66 0.35 -17.78
N LEU A 326 -25.85 0.73 -16.50
CA LEU A 326 -27.12 0.56 -15.80
C LEU A 326 -28.15 1.64 -16.20
N CYS A 327 -27.68 2.80 -16.68
CA CYS A 327 -28.49 3.94 -17.12
C CYS A 327 -28.62 4.09 -18.65
N ARG A 328 -28.12 3.16 -19.49
CA ARG A 328 -28.31 3.22 -20.96
C ARG A 328 -29.71 2.68 -21.30
N GLY A 329 -30.69 3.45 -21.78
CA GLY A 329 -30.85 4.91 -21.80
C GLY A 329 -29.78 5.77 -22.48
N SER A 330 -29.14 5.27 -23.54
CA SER A 330 -28.39 6.03 -24.57
C SER A 330 -27.78 7.40 -24.19
N PHE A 331 -26.47 7.44 -23.92
CA PHE A 331 -25.63 8.61 -24.24
C PHE A 331 -24.28 8.14 -24.81
N ARG A 332 -24.00 8.57 -26.06
CA ARG A 332 -22.69 8.49 -26.72
C ARG A 332 -21.92 9.74 -26.31
N PHE A 333 -20.67 9.58 -25.87
CA PHE A 333 -19.73 10.69 -25.75
C PHE A 333 -18.97 10.79 -27.07
N SER A 334 -19.20 11.89 -27.79
CA SER A 334 -18.28 12.46 -28.79
C SER A 334 -17.21 13.27 -28.07
#